data_AF-A0A8H4RNX2-F1
#
_entry.id   AF-A0A8H4RNX2-F1
#
_cell.length_a   1.000
_cell.length_b   1.000
_cell.length_c   1.000
_cell.angle_alpha   90.00
_cell.angle_beta   90.00
_cell.angle_gamma   90.00
#
_symmetry.space_group_name_H-M   'P 1'
#
loop_
_entity.id
_entity.type
_entity.pdbx_description
1 polymer ?
#
loop_
_entity_poly.entity_id
_entity_poly.type
_entity_poly.pdbx_seq_one_letter_code
_entity_poly.pdbx_strand_id
1 'polypeptide(L)'
;MSNFLRSPFLLLLILLCPHNAFASPSLSPASWVKPPVNGTLTMKEEIQCYSLPYGGIGFASHVLSYYAVAMLSNSRSPLTFQKNKHPTVDKILAGVGLLVTTIVSVLTIIRCHSRWQFIAMAVWKLDLSITLGCLTFHAAALVGENEHASLLAPSTTYASLSSTENLNEAKAEGEKTKKPSRVLWWTILYIPGVIAGLTGLLSLVAQEITTNHQVLDITIAFGTIIATLAVIMLFVVVFLFGSETKKEVFLVIGTTGFMVFTTTFSAMAVLGAFYSDWILGAIAENLAGVPSSDNAPLYWSYFLAKRLPGFSF
;
A
#
# COMPACT_ATOMS: atom_id res chain seq x y z
N MET A 1 -18.80 12.99 -11.95
CA MET A 1 -17.66 12.30 -12.62
C MET A 1 -16.85 13.20 -13.56
N SER A 2 -17.31 14.40 -13.97
CA SER A 2 -16.61 15.27 -14.93
C SER A 2 -15.36 16.01 -14.40
N ASN A 3 -15.17 16.10 -13.07
CA ASN A 3 -13.99 16.75 -12.49
C ASN A 3 -12.74 15.85 -12.41
N PHE A 4 -12.86 14.57 -12.76
CA PHE A 4 -11.77 13.59 -12.64
C PHE A 4 -10.68 13.79 -13.71
N LEU A 5 -11.04 14.26 -14.92
CA LEU A 5 -10.08 14.51 -16.01
C LEU A 5 -9.20 15.75 -15.81
N ARG A 6 -9.51 16.63 -14.85
CA ARG A 6 -8.69 17.83 -14.56
C ARG A 6 -7.67 17.61 -13.44
N SER A 7 -7.58 16.40 -12.89
CA SER A 7 -6.63 16.12 -11.82
C SER A 7 -5.20 16.02 -12.39
N PRO A 8 -4.23 16.81 -11.90
CA PRO A 8 -2.82 16.71 -12.32
C PRO A 8 -2.22 15.31 -12.06
N PHE A 9 -2.88 14.49 -11.24
CA PHE A 9 -2.52 13.11 -10.96
C PHE A 9 -2.74 12.14 -12.13
N LEU A 10 -3.71 12.39 -13.02
CA LEU A 10 -3.89 11.56 -14.22
C LEU A 10 -2.72 11.77 -15.20
N LEU A 11 -2.19 12.99 -15.25
CA LEU A 11 -0.98 13.30 -16.02
C LEU A 11 0.26 12.60 -15.41
N LEU A 12 0.35 12.51 -14.08
CA LEU A 12 1.40 11.76 -13.38
C LEU A 12 1.30 10.26 -13.66
N LEU A 13 0.10 9.67 -13.66
CA LEU A 13 -0.14 8.26 -14.00
C LEU A 13 0.14 7.95 -15.48
N ILE A 14 -0.17 8.88 -16.39
CA ILE A 14 0.17 8.75 -17.82
C ILE A 14 1.68 8.95 -18.04
N LEU A 15 2.35 9.81 -17.28
CA LEU A 15 3.82 9.97 -17.28
C LEU A 15 4.55 8.79 -16.64
N LEU A 16 3.91 8.06 -15.71
CA LEU A 16 4.41 6.82 -15.12
C LEU A 16 4.13 5.59 -15.98
N CYS A 17 3.35 5.72 -17.06
CA CYS A 17 3.15 4.65 -18.03
C CYS A 17 4.42 4.53 -18.87
N PRO A 18 5.22 3.45 -18.76
CA PRO A 18 6.52 3.34 -19.40
C PRO A 18 6.31 3.01 -20.87
N HIS A 19 5.81 3.96 -21.67
CA HIS A 19 5.63 3.74 -23.10
C HIS A 19 6.91 3.95 -23.91
N ASN A 20 8.00 4.46 -23.31
CA ASN A 20 9.28 4.65 -24.01
C ASN A 20 10.52 4.60 -23.06
N ALA A 21 10.63 3.59 -22.19
CA ALA A 21 11.87 3.37 -21.43
C ALA A 21 12.92 2.57 -22.24
N PHE A 22 13.22 3.02 -23.47
CA PHE A 22 14.36 2.58 -24.28
C PHE A 22 14.99 3.83 -24.91
N ALA A 23 15.92 4.46 -24.19
CA ALA A 23 17.06 5.28 -24.64
C ALA A 23 17.49 6.20 -23.49
N SER A 24 18.68 5.97 -22.93
CA SER A 24 19.24 6.76 -21.83
C SER A 24 19.93 8.02 -22.36
N PRO A 25 19.75 9.21 -21.75
CA PRO A 25 20.73 10.27 -21.79
C PRO A 25 21.67 10.17 -20.58
N SER A 26 22.98 10.25 -20.85
CA SER A 26 24.04 10.29 -19.84
C SER A 26 23.99 11.60 -19.05
N LEU A 27 23.78 11.51 -17.73
CA LEU A 27 24.06 12.58 -16.78
C LEU A 27 24.94 12.04 -15.67
N SER A 28 26.18 12.52 -15.61
CA SER A 28 27.19 12.16 -14.59
C SER A 28 26.97 13.00 -13.31
N PRO A 29 26.97 12.37 -12.12
CA PRO A 29 28.14 12.45 -11.22
C PRO A 29 28.57 11.04 -10.75
N ALA A 30 29.77 10.61 -11.16
CA ALA A 30 29.97 9.28 -11.77
C ALA A 30 30.56 8.12 -10.92
N SER A 31 30.29 7.99 -9.62
CA SER A 31 30.70 6.77 -8.88
C SER A 31 29.57 5.99 -8.21
N TRP A 32 28.42 6.61 -7.95
CA TRP A 32 27.31 6.01 -7.19
C TRP A 32 26.30 5.30 -8.10
N VAL A 33 26.42 5.50 -9.41
CA VAL A 33 25.52 4.99 -10.47
C VAL A 33 26.32 4.15 -11.48
N LYS A 34 27.41 3.50 -11.07
CA LYS A 34 28.04 2.50 -11.96
C LYS A 34 27.24 1.21 -11.83
N PRO A 35 26.54 0.76 -12.90
CA PRO A 35 25.93 -0.56 -12.85
C PRO A 35 27.01 -1.61 -12.61
N PRO A 36 26.68 -2.70 -11.92
CA PRO A 36 27.59 -3.81 -11.77
C PRO A 36 27.96 -4.38 -13.16
N VAL A 37 29.21 -4.80 -13.37
CA VAL A 37 29.71 -5.28 -14.67
C VAL A 37 28.93 -6.53 -15.09
N ASN A 38 28.29 -6.48 -16.27
CA ASN A 38 27.42 -7.54 -16.78
C ASN A 38 28.12 -8.92 -16.79
N GLY A 39 27.50 -9.92 -16.15
CA GLY A 39 27.66 -11.33 -16.52
C GLY A 39 28.36 -12.27 -15.54
N THR A 40 28.88 -11.79 -14.39
CA THR A 40 29.56 -12.67 -13.41
C THR A 40 29.11 -12.48 -11.96
N LEU A 41 28.22 -11.53 -11.71
CA LEU A 41 27.83 -11.18 -10.35
C LEU A 41 26.76 -12.10 -9.82
N THR A 42 26.92 -12.46 -8.56
CA THR A 42 25.95 -13.24 -7.79
C THR A 42 24.71 -12.39 -7.51
N MET A 43 23.53 -13.00 -7.33
CA MET A 43 22.30 -12.25 -6.97
C MET A 43 22.47 -11.41 -5.70
N LYS A 44 23.32 -11.87 -4.78
CA LYS A 44 23.70 -11.16 -3.54
C LYS A 44 24.44 -9.85 -3.79
N GLU A 45 25.19 -9.75 -4.87
CA GLU A 45 25.84 -8.50 -5.28
C GLU A 45 24.87 -7.59 -6.01
N GLU A 46 23.97 -8.14 -6.82
CA GLU A 46 22.99 -7.36 -7.57
C GLU A 46 21.95 -6.69 -6.67
N ILE A 47 21.50 -7.35 -5.60
CA ILE A 47 20.55 -6.77 -4.64
C ILE A 47 21.10 -5.53 -3.91
N GLN A 48 22.41 -5.27 -3.96
CA GLN A 48 23.01 -4.04 -3.44
C GLN A 48 22.56 -2.78 -4.21
N CYS A 49 21.95 -2.91 -5.40
CA CYS A 49 21.30 -1.77 -6.06
C CYS A 49 20.01 -1.33 -5.34
N TYR A 50 19.38 -2.24 -4.58
CA TYR A 50 18.04 -2.08 -4.06
C TYR A 50 18.05 -1.36 -2.71
N SER A 51 17.65 -0.09 -2.72
CA SER A 51 17.76 0.78 -1.53
C SER A 51 16.51 0.87 -0.66
N LEU A 52 15.41 0.22 -1.06
CA LEU A 52 14.16 0.25 -0.30
C LEU A 52 14.16 -0.79 0.83
N PRO A 53 13.47 -0.53 1.96
CA PRO A 53 13.35 -1.50 3.05
C PRO A 53 12.83 -2.86 2.60
N TYR A 54 13.52 -3.92 3.04
CA TYR A 54 13.17 -5.33 2.86
C TYR A 54 13.45 -6.10 4.15
N GLY A 55 13.28 -7.43 4.16
CA GLY A 55 13.46 -8.27 5.33
C GLY A 55 12.47 -7.95 6.45
N GLY A 56 12.87 -8.20 7.70
CA GLY A 56 12.08 -7.92 8.89
C GLY A 56 11.73 -6.44 9.06
N ILE A 57 12.66 -5.53 8.72
CA ILE A 57 12.38 -4.09 8.76
C ILE A 57 11.37 -3.69 7.67
N GLY A 58 11.49 -4.25 6.46
CA GLY A 58 10.50 -4.07 5.40
C GLY A 58 9.11 -4.57 5.82
N PHE A 59 9.05 -5.78 6.39
CA PHE A 59 7.83 -6.37 6.91
C PHE A 59 7.17 -5.46 7.98
N ALA A 60 7.93 -5.07 9.01
CA ALA A 60 7.45 -4.17 10.05
C ALA A 60 6.99 -2.83 9.46
N SER A 61 7.69 -2.36 8.43
CA SER A 61 7.31 -1.16 7.70
C SER A 61 5.93 -1.29 7.05
N HIS A 62 5.63 -2.41 6.40
CA HIS A 62 4.29 -2.62 5.83
C HIS A 62 3.20 -2.71 6.90
N VAL A 63 3.44 -3.45 7.99
CA VAL A 63 2.49 -3.56 9.12
C VAL A 63 2.14 -2.19 9.70
N LEU A 64 3.15 -1.37 9.98
CA LEU A 64 2.96 -0.01 10.50
C LEU A 64 2.22 0.90 9.51
N SER A 65 2.40 0.70 8.21
CA SER A 65 1.69 1.48 7.19
C SER A 65 0.22 1.10 7.13
N TYR A 66 -0.11 -0.18 7.19
CA TYR A 66 -1.51 -0.62 7.26
C TYR A 66 -2.19 -0.14 8.54
N TYR A 67 -1.49 -0.22 9.67
CA TYR A 67 -1.96 0.34 10.94
C TYR A 67 -2.24 1.84 10.85
N ALA A 68 -1.33 2.63 10.27
CA ALA A 68 -1.54 4.07 10.09
C ALA A 68 -2.77 4.38 9.23
N VAL A 69 -2.96 3.67 8.11
CA VAL A 69 -4.17 3.82 7.27
C VAL A 69 -5.43 3.50 8.03
N ALA A 70 -5.45 2.40 8.80
CA ALA A 70 -6.61 2.02 9.58
C ALA A 70 -6.97 3.09 10.62
N MET A 71 -5.98 3.66 11.31
CA MET A 71 -6.17 4.74 12.29
C MET A 71 -6.67 6.04 11.65
N LEU A 72 -6.04 6.46 10.55
CA LEU A 72 -6.42 7.67 9.82
C LEU A 72 -7.81 7.55 9.18
N SER A 73 -8.18 6.36 8.69
CA SER A 73 -9.53 6.06 8.19
C SER A 73 -10.59 6.20 9.29
N ASN A 74 -10.21 5.99 10.55
CA ASN A 74 -11.03 6.22 11.73
C ASN A 74 -10.91 7.64 12.30
N SER A 75 -10.28 8.58 11.58
CA SER A 75 -10.01 9.96 12.02
C SER A 75 -9.25 10.05 13.35
N ARG A 76 -8.35 9.08 13.60
CA ARG A 76 -7.49 9.05 14.79
C ARG A 76 -6.01 9.11 14.40
N SER A 77 -5.21 9.77 15.23
CA SER A 77 -3.76 9.75 15.12
C SER A 77 -3.22 8.34 15.42
N PRO A 78 -2.32 7.79 14.58
CA PRO A 78 -1.74 6.46 14.81
C PRO A 78 -0.91 6.36 16.10
N LEU A 79 -0.28 7.45 16.55
CA LEU A 79 0.59 7.45 17.73
C LEU A 79 -0.15 7.81 19.02
N THR A 80 -1.04 8.80 18.99
CA THR A 80 -1.70 9.30 20.21
C THR A 80 -3.08 8.69 20.44
N PHE A 81 -3.66 8.01 19.43
CA PHE A 81 -5.04 7.52 19.42
C PHE A 81 -6.11 8.61 19.60
N GLN A 82 -5.72 9.88 19.63
CA GLN A 82 -6.62 11.01 19.79
C GLN A 82 -7.23 11.41 18.44
N LYS A 83 -8.35 12.14 18.51
CA LYS A 83 -8.91 12.80 17.32
C LYS A 83 -7.91 13.85 16.86
N ASN A 84 -7.59 13.80 15.59
CA ASN A 84 -6.69 14.74 14.93
C ASN A 84 -7.26 16.16 15.00
N LYS A 85 -6.47 17.11 15.50
CA LYS A 85 -6.87 18.52 15.65
C LYS A 85 -6.32 19.43 14.56
N HIS A 86 -5.32 18.98 13.82
CA HIS A 86 -4.57 19.83 12.89
C HIS A 86 -4.50 19.24 11.48
N PRO A 87 -5.64 19.22 10.74
CA PRO A 87 -5.71 18.62 9.40
C PRO A 87 -4.75 19.27 8.38
N THR A 88 -4.31 20.51 8.60
CA THR A 88 -3.31 21.18 7.76
C THR A 88 -1.91 20.58 7.93
N VAL A 89 -1.51 20.28 9.17
CA VAL A 89 -0.21 19.66 9.46
C VAL A 89 -0.16 18.28 8.81
N ASP A 90 -1.24 17.51 8.92
CA ASP A 90 -1.37 16.20 8.31
C ASP A 90 -1.24 16.22 6.79
N LYS A 91 -1.89 17.19 6.13
CA LYS A 91 -1.76 17.38 4.68
C LYS A 91 -0.31 17.65 4.27
N ILE A 92 0.41 18.46 5.05
CA ILE A 92 1.83 18.76 4.81
C ILE A 92 2.69 17.51 5.04
N LEU A 93 2.52 16.81 6.17
CA LEU A 93 3.26 15.58 6.49
C LEU A 93 3.03 14.49 5.44
N ALA A 94 1.79 14.32 4.98
CA ALA A 94 1.45 13.41 3.90
C ALA A 94 2.12 13.79 2.58
N GLY A 95 2.08 15.07 2.20
CA GLY A 95 2.72 15.57 0.99
C GLY A 95 4.24 15.40 0.99
N VAL A 96 4.91 15.75 2.09
CA VAL A 96 6.36 15.59 2.25
C VAL A 96 6.75 14.11 2.24
N GLY A 97 6.02 13.26 2.98
CA GLY A 97 6.26 11.82 2.99
C GLY A 97 6.11 11.18 1.61
N LEU A 98 5.07 11.57 0.86
CA LEU A 98 4.85 11.12 -0.51
C LEU A 98 5.98 11.56 -1.45
N LEU A 99 6.40 12.82 -1.36
CA LEU A 99 7.48 13.35 -2.20
C LEU A 99 8.80 12.60 -1.97
N VAL A 100 9.22 12.45 -0.71
CA VAL A 100 10.50 11.78 -0.39
C VAL A 100 10.47 10.31 -0.77
N THR A 101 9.38 9.59 -0.45
CA THR A 101 9.25 8.17 -0.82
C THR A 101 9.25 7.95 -2.33
N THR A 102 8.63 8.87 -3.09
CA THR A 102 8.65 8.85 -4.56
C THR A 102 10.07 9.03 -5.10
N ILE A 103 10.80 10.05 -4.62
CA ILE A 103 12.18 10.32 -5.05
C ILE A 103 13.07 9.10 -4.80
N VAL A 104 13.05 8.52 -3.59
CA VAL A 104 13.90 7.37 -3.26
C VAL A 104 13.52 6.12 -4.05
N SER A 105 12.22 5.92 -4.32
CA SER A 105 11.77 4.80 -5.17
C SER A 105 12.25 4.95 -6.61
N VAL A 106 12.17 6.16 -7.18
CA VAL A 106 12.68 6.46 -8.53
C VAL A 106 14.20 6.25 -8.59
N LEU A 107 14.95 6.71 -7.58
CA LEU A 107 16.40 6.45 -7.51
C LEU A 107 16.70 4.95 -7.45
N THR A 108 15.90 4.17 -6.73
CA THR A 108 16.05 2.69 -6.70
C THR A 108 15.79 2.07 -8.06
N ILE A 109 14.75 2.52 -8.78
CA ILE A 109 14.43 2.05 -10.13
C ILE A 109 15.61 2.32 -11.09
N ILE A 110 16.20 3.51 -11.04
CA ILE A 110 17.36 3.89 -11.87
C ILE A 110 18.58 3.02 -11.53
N ARG A 111 18.86 2.83 -10.23
CA ARG A 111 20.01 2.01 -9.78
C ARG A 111 19.88 0.55 -10.15
N CYS A 112 18.67 0.00 -10.09
CA CYS A 112 18.39 -1.41 -10.40
C CYS A 112 17.99 -1.67 -11.86
N HIS A 113 18.28 -0.76 -12.80
CA HIS A 113 17.85 -0.88 -14.20
C HIS A 113 18.35 -2.16 -14.90
N SER A 114 19.43 -2.78 -14.43
CA SER A 114 20.00 -4.00 -15.00
C SER A 114 19.15 -5.25 -14.74
N ARG A 115 18.22 -5.22 -13.78
CA ARG A 115 17.37 -6.35 -13.41
C ARG A 115 15.91 -5.94 -13.28
N TRP A 116 15.12 -6.34 -14.26
CA TRP A 116 13.71 -5.96 -14.37
C TRP A 116 12.87 -6.42 -13.17
N GLN A 117 13.22 -7.55 -12.51
CA GLN A 117 12.50 -8.04 -11.32
C GLN A 117 12.58 -7.04 -10.16
N PHE A 118 13.76 -6.46 -9.93
CA PHE A 118 13.96 -5.43 -8.91
C PHE A 118 13.25 -4.13 -9.28
N ILE A 119 13.24 -3.75 -10.57
CA ILE A 119 12.46 -2.61 -11.07
C ILE A 119 10.98 -2.81 -10.77
N ALA A 120 10.41 -3.96 -11.12
CA ALA A 120 9.00 -4.27 -10.91
C ALA A 120 8.60 -4.20 -9.42
N MET A 121 9.45 -4.72 -8.53
CA MET A 121 9.23 -4.59 -7.08
C MET A 121 9.39 -3.14 -6.57
N ALA A 122 10.32 -2.36 -7.12
CA ALA A 122 10.46 -0.95 -6.75
C ALA A 122 9.27 -0.11 -7.24
N VAL A 123 8.76 -0.37 -8.45
CA VAL A 123 7.51 0.22 -8.97
C VAL A 123 6.32 -0.15 -8.09
N TRP A 124 6.23 -1.41 -7.64
CA TRP A 124 5.19 -1.82 -6.70
C TRP A 124 5.23 -1.02 -5.38
N LYS A 125 6.42 -0.82 -4.81
CA LYS A 125 6.59 -0.01 -3.58
C LYS A 125 6.31 1.48 -3.82
N LEU A 126 6.62 1.99 -5.01
CA LEU A 126 6.24 3.35 -5.42
C LEU A 126 4.71 3.49 -5.47
N ASP A 127 4.01 2.60 -6.16
CA ASP A 127 2.55 2.61 -6.29
C ASP A 127 1.86 2.49 -4.94
N LEU A 128 2.39 1.63 -4.05
CA LEU A 128 1.93 1.55 -2.66
C LEU A 128 2.09 2.91 -1.96
N SER A 129 3.24 3.56 -2.11
CA SER A 129 3.52 4.85 -1.46
C SER A 129 2.60 5.96 -1.97
N ILE A 130 2.36 6.00 -3.29
CA ILE A 130 1.39 6.91 -3.92
C ILE A 130 -0.01 6.68 -3.38
N THR A 131 -0.45 5.41 -3.38
CA THR A 131 -1.78 5.03 -2.89
C THR A 131 -1.97 5.46 -1.43
N LEU A 132 -1.01 5.14 -0.56
CA LEU A 132 -1.05 5.48 0.86
C LEU A 132 -0.99 7.00 1.09
N GLY A 133 -0.20 7.72 0.30
CA GLY A 133 -0.12 9.19 0.33
C GLY A 133 -1.46 9.82 -0.04
N CYS A 134 -2.08 9.39 -1.14
CA CYS A 134 -3.39 9.86 -1.58
C CYS A 134 -4.50 9.54 -0.57
N LEU A 135 -4.49 8.33 0.00
CA LEU A 135 -5.42 7.92 1.06
C LEU A 135 -5.31 8.85 2.27
N THR A 136 -4.08 9.08 2.74
CA THR A 136 -3.83 9.91 3.93
C THR A 136 -4.19 11.38 3.69
N PHE A 137 -3.81 11.91 2.53
CA PHE A 137 -4.14 13.29 2.15
C PHE A 137 -5.66 13.50 2.05
N HIS A 138 -6.39 12.56 1.44
CA HIS A 138 -7.85 12.62 1.33
C HIS A 138 -8.52 12.50 2.70
N ALA A 139 -8.04 11.59 3.57
CA ALA A 139 -8.55 11.47 4.94
C ALA A 139 -8.38 12.78 5.73
N ALA A 140 -7.21 13.41 5.64
CA ALA A 140 -6.96 14.70 6.30
C ALA A 140 -7.84 15.84 5.74
N ALA A 141 -8.12 15.84 4.42
CA ALA A 141 -9.01 16.82 3.82
C ALA A 141 -10.46 16.71 4.36
N LEU A 142 -10.97 15.48 4.51
CA LEU A 142 -12.32 15.24 5.04
C LEU A 142 -12.48 15.67 6.50
N VAL A 143 -11.42 15.58 7.31
CA VAL A 143 -11.47 16.08 8.71
C VAL A 143 -11.67 17.60 8.72
N GLY A 144 -10.94 18.34 7.88
CA GLY A 144 -11.05 19.81 7.81
C GLY A 144 -12.43 20.30 7.33
N GLU A 145 -13.06 19.61 6.38
CA GLU A 145 -14.41 19.98 5.91
C GLU A 145 -15.46 19.86 7.03
N ASN A 146 -15.35 18.83 7.87
CA ASN A 146 -16.28 18.62 8.98
C ASN A 146 -16.13 19.69 10.08
N GLU A 147 -14.91 20.15 10.35
CA GLU A 147 -14.67 21.23 11.33
C GLU A 147 -15.28 22.54 10.84
N HIS A 148 -15.06 22.92 9.58
CA HIS A 148 -15.68 24.10 8.98
C HIS A 148 -17.21 24.03 8.99
N ALA A 149 -17.78 22.86 8.65
CA ALA A 149 -19.23 22.66 8.71
C ALA A 149 -19.77 22.81 10.15
N SER A 150 -19.03 22.34 11.16
CA SER A 150 -19.42 22.48 12.56
C SER A 150 -19.34 23.92 13.08
N LEU A 151 -18.41 24.73 12.56
CA LEU A 151 -18.27 26.15 12.90
C LEU A 151 -19.35 27.01 12.21
N LEU A 152 -19.78 26.63 11.01
CA LEU A 152 -20.83 27.33 10.26
C LEU A 152 -22.24 26.91 10.66
N ALA A 153 -22.41 25.79 11.38
CA ALA A 153 -23.70 25.40 11.91
C ALA A 153 -24.17 26.48 12.90
N PRO A 154 -25.26 27.22 12.58
CA PRO A 154 -25.76 28.26 13.48
C PRO A 154 -26.07 27.65 14.83
N SER A 155 -25.58 28.28 15.91
CA SER A 155 -25.88 27.89 17.29
C SER A 155 -27.37 28.11 17.57
N THR A 156 -28.22 27.18 17.13
CA THR A 156 -29.63 27.10 17.50
C THR A 156 -29.73 26.59 18.94
N THR A 157 -29.19 27.37 19.88
CA THR A 157 -29.16 27.03 21.32
C THR A 157 -30.35 27.60 22.08
N TYR A 158 -31.42 28.09 21.42
CA TYR A 158 -32.54 28.72 22.14
C TYR A 158 -33.96 28.34 21.70
N ALA A 159 -34.17 27.22 21.00
CA ALA A 159 -35.51 26.77 20.64
C ALA A 159 -35.91 25.42 21.27
N SER A 160 -36.57 25.52 22.42
CA SER A 160 -37.55 24.59 23.00
C SER A 160 -37.07 23.35 23.76
N LEU A 161 -37.48 23.34 25.03
CA LEU A 161 -37.17 22.40 26.11
C LEU A 161 -38.16 21.21 26.17
N SER A 162 -38.69 20.70 25.05
CA SER A 162 -39.76 19.66 25.12
C SER A 162 -39.61 18.44 24.21
N SER A 163 -38.48 18.24 23.51
CA SER A 163 -38.31 17.12 22.56
C SER A 163 -37.01 16.33 22.79
N THR A 164 -36.66 16.08 24.05
CA THR A 164 -35.42 15.39 24.46
C THR A 164 -35.39 13.89 24.16
N GLU A 165 -36.54 13.25 23.90
CA GLU A 165 -36.59 11.82 23.59
C GLU A 165 -36.28 11.54 22.10
N ASN A 166 -36.83 12.34 21.18
CA ASN A 166 -36.62 12.18 19.73
C ASN A 166 -35.21 12.63 19.27
N LEU A 167 -34.52 13.47 20.05
CA LEU A 167 -33.19 13.98 19.68
C LEU A 167 -32.08 12.92 19.88
N ASN A 168 -32.25 12.01 20.84
CA ASN A 168 -31.27 10.95 21.10
C ASN A 168 -31.33 9.84 20.03
N GLU A 169 -32.52 9.54 19.50
CA GLU A 169 -32.66 8.63 18.34
C GLU A 169 -32.08 9.26 17.06
N ALA A 170 -32.37 10.54 16.78
CA ALA A 170 -31.81 11.23 15.61
C ALA A 170 -30.27 11.37 15.68
N LYS A 171 -29.69 11.53 16.88
CA LYS A 171 -28.23 11.58 17.07
C LYS A 171 -27.58 10.20 16.97
N ALA A 172 -28.27 9.13 17.38
CA ALA A 172 -27.82 7.75 17.20
C ALA A 172 -27.92 7.27 15.74
N GLU A 173 -28.87 7.81 14.95
CA GLU A 173 -28.99 7.51 13.52
C GLU A 173 -28.03 8.34 12.64
N GLY A 174 -27.74 9.59 13.02
CA GLY A 174 -26.79 10.46 12.30
C GLY A 174 -25.32 10.00 12.36
N GLU A 175 -24.95 9.22 13.38
CA GLU A 175 -23.58 8.72 13.55
C GLU A 175 -23.27 7.47 12.69
N LYS A 176 -24.30 6.79 12.15
CA LYS A 176 -24.15 5.52 11.43
C LYS A 176 -23.83 5.59 9.94
N THR A 177 -23.67 6.79 9.34
CA THR A 177 -23.46 6.91 7.88
C THR A 177 -22.21 7.70 7.47
N LYS A 178 -21.13 7.69 8.27
CA LYS A 178 -19.84 8.19 7.79
C LYS A 178 -19.24 7.21 6.79
N LYS A 179 -19.54 7.41 5.49
CA LYS A 179 -19.09 6.63 4.32
C LYS A 179 -17.56 6.47 4.28
N PRO A 180 -16.98 5.39 4.85
CA PRO A 180 -15.54 5.13 4.76
C PRO A 180 -15.14 4.75 3.33
N SER A 181 -16.13 4.37 2.51
CA SER A 181 -15.97 3.92 1.14
C SER A 181 -15.35 4.94 0.20
N ARG A 182 -15.48 6.24 0.47
CA ARG A 182 -14.92 7.28 -0.41
C ARG A 182 -13.40 7.35 -0.34
N VAL A 183 -12.81 7.12 0.83
CA VAL A 183 -11.35 7.15 0.99
C VAL A 183 -10.75 5.87 0.39
N LEU A 184 -11.34 4.71 0.70
CA LEU A 184 -10.86 3.42 0.22
C LEU A 184 -10.85 3.28 -1.31
N TRP A 185 -11.60 4.09 -2.05
CA TRP A 185 -11.57 4.08 -3.53
C TRP A 185 -10.15 4.25 -4.12
N TRP A 186 -9.26 4.94 -3.40
CA TRP A 186 -7.86 5.09 -3.82
C TRP A 186 -7.09 3.77 -3.89
N THR A 187 -7.52 2.69 -3.22
CA THR A 187 -6.85 1.39 -3.29
C THR A 187 -6.88 0.78 -4.69
N ILE A 188 -7.74 1.25 -5.59
CA ILE A 188 -7.74 0.83 -6.99
C ILE A 188 -6.42 1.20 -7.68
N LEU A 189 -5.77 2.31 -7.29
CA LEU A 189 -4.46 2.70 -7.82
C LEU A 189 -3.35 1.70 -7.48
N TYR A 190 -3.55 0.85 -6.47
CA TYR A 190 -2.57 -0.15 -6.07
C TYR A 190 -2.59 -1.40 -6.97
N ILE A 191 -3.70 -1.65 -7.68
CA ILE A 191 -3.89 -2.88 -8.47
C ILE A 191 -2.81 -3.06 -9.56
N PRO A 192 -2.49 -2.04 -10.40
CA PRO A 192 -1.43 -2.18 -11.40
C PRO A 192 -0.06 -2.51 -10.77
N GLY A 193 0.27 -1.83 -9.67
CA GLY A 193 1.51 -2.05 -8.92
C GLY A 193 1.61 -3.46 -8.35
N VAL A 194 0.50 -4.01 -7.80
CA VAL A 194 0.45 -5.40 -7.32
C VAL A 194 0.70 -6.38 -8.45
N ILE A 195 0.07 -6.20 -9.62
CA ILE A 195 0.25 -7.09 -10.77
C ILE A 195 1.71 -7.07 -11.24
N ALA A 196 2.28 -5.88 -11.44
CA ALA A 196 3.68 -5.72 -11.86
C ALA A 196 4.65 -6.31 -10.82
N GLY A 197 4.45 -5.96 -9.55
CA GLY A 197 5.28 -6.40 -8.43
C GLY A 197 5.26 -7.90 -8.21
N LEU A 198 4.07 -8.53 -8.21
CA LEU A 198 3.95 -9.98 -8.11
C LEU A 198 4.55 -10.68 -9.31
N THR A 199 4.41 -10.14 -10.53
CA THR A 199 5.05 -10.72 -11.72
C THR A 199 6.58 -10.72 -11.59
N GLY A 200 7.17 -9.60 -11.17
CA GLY A 200 8.60 -9.51 -10.89
C GLY A 200 9.06 -10.44 -9.78
N LEU A 201 8.30 -10.49 -8.69
CA LEU A 201 8.59 -11.34 -7.53
C LEU A 201 8.53 -12.83 -7.88
N LEU A 202 7.49 -13.28 -8.58
CA LEU A 202 7.34 -14.68 -8.98
C LEU A 202 8.44 -15.10 -9.96
N SER A 203 8.82 -14.22 -10.89
CA SER A 203 9.96 -14.50 -11.77
C SER A 203 11.28 -14.61 -10.99
N LEU A 204 11.47 -13.80 -9.95
CA LEU A 204 12.68 -13.86 -9.11
C LEU A 204 12.70 -15.14 -8.28
N VAL A 205 11.58 -15.48 -7.65
CA VAL A 205 11.42 -16.72 -6.88
C VAL A 205 11.65 -17.94 -7.76
N ALA A 206 11.09 -17.98 -8.98
CA ALA A 206 11.29 -19.10 -9.89
C ALA A 206 12.77 -19.33 -10.25
N GLN A 207 13.60 -18.29 -10.24
CA GLN A 207 15.04 -18.40 -10.49
C GLN A 207 15.81 -18.89 -9.25
N GLU A 208 15.39 -18.48 -8.05
CA GLU A 208 16.13 -18.73 -6.80
C GLU A 208 15.59 -19.92 -5.97
N ILE A 209 14.41 -20.44 -6.27
CA ILE A 209 13.76 -21.46 -5.44
C ILE A 209 14.52 -22.80 -5.40
N THR A 210 15.29 -23.11 -6.44
CA THR A 210 16.08 -24.36 -6.53
C THR A 210 17.47 -24.21 -5.90
N THR A 211 18.00 -22.99 -5.82
CA THR A 211 19.35 -22.68 -5.32
C THR A 211 19.35 -22.27 -3.86
N ASN A 212 18.29 -21.60 -3.39
CA ASN A 212 18.20 -21.03 -2.05
C ASN A 212 17.06 -21.66 -1.23
N HIS A 213 17.41 -22.52 -0.27
CA HIS A 213 16.44 -23.18 0.60
C HIS A 213 15.58 -22.21 1.42
N GLN A 214 16.10 -21.03 1.80
CA GLN A 214 15.32 -20.04 2.54
C GLN A 214 14.18 -19.47 1.68
N VAL A 215 14.42 -19.25 0.39
CA VAL A 215 13.40 -18.81 -0.58
C VAL A 215 12.29 -19.85 -0.66
N LEU A 216 12.63 -21.14 -0.73
CA LEU A 216 11.67 -22.24 -0.74
C LEU A 216 10.82 -22.28 0.55
N ASP A 217 11.44 -22.23 1.72
CA ASP A 217 10.74 -22.28 3.01
C ASP A 217 9.75 -21.11 3.16
N ILE A 218 10.18 -19.90 2.81
CA ILE A 218 9.33 -18.70 2.83
C ILE A 218 8.17 -18.84 1.83
N THR A 219 8.43 -19.35 0.62
CA THR A 219 7.41 -19.58 -0.41
C THR A 219 6.34 -20.56 0.07
N ILE A 220 6.75 -21.68 0.68
CA ILE A 220 5.84 -22.68 1.24
C ILE A 220 5.00 -22.07 2.37
N ALA A 221 5.63 -21.32 3.29
CA ALA A 221 4.92 -20.69 4.40
C ALA A 221 3.84 -19.70 3.93
N PHE A 222 4.14 -18.83 2.97
CA PHE A 222 3.13 -17.89 2.46
C PHE A 222 2.07 -18.56 1.58
N GLY A 223 2.49 -19.52 0.75
CA GLY A 223 1.59 -20.28 -0.09
C GLY A 223 0.54 -21.04 0.72
N THR A 224 0.95 -21.68 1.82
CA THR A 224 0.04 -22.40 2.72
C THR A 224 -0.95 -21.49 3.43
N ILE A 225 -0.53 -20.30 3.88
CA ILE A 225 -1.44 -19.30 4.48
C ILE A 225 -2.52 -18.87 3.48
N ILE A 226 -2.13 -18.50 2.26
CA ILE A 226 -3.06 -18.04 1.22
C ILE A 226 -4.01 -19.16 0.80
N ALA A 227 -3.50 -20.38 0.58
CA ALA A 227 -4.32 -21.54 0.25
C ALA A 227 -5.34 -21.85 1.35
N THR A 228 -4.93 -21.79 2.62
CA THR A 228 -5.81 -22.01 3.77
C THR A 228 -6.93 -20.97 3.82
N LEU A 229 -6.61 -19.68 3.63
CA LEU A 229 -7.62 -18.62 3.58
C LEU A 229 -8.62 -18.83 2.44
N ALA A 230 -8.15 -19.23 1.25
CA ALA A 230 -9.02 -19.52 0.11
C ALA A 230 -9.96 -20.70 0.40
N VAL A 231 -9.47 -21.78 1.03
CA VAL A 231 -10.28 -22.95 1.42
C VAL A 231 -11.31 -22.59 2.48
N ILE A 232 -10.94 -21.83 3.51
CA ILE A 232 -11.88 -21.37 4.56
C ILE A 232 -12.98 -20.51 3.93
N MET A 233 -12.62 -19.57 3.05
CA MET A 233 -13.61 -18.73 2.37
C MET A 233 -14.54 -19.55 1.47
N LEU A 234 -13.99 -20.53 0.73
CA LEU A 234 -14.81 -21.44 -0.06
C LEU A 234 -15.79 -22.22 0.84
N PHE A 235 -15.32 -22.74 1.97
CA PHE A 235 -16.16 -23.47 2.92
C PHE A 235 -17.28 -22.60 3.51
N VAL A 236 -16.96 -21.37 3.95
CA VAL A 236 -17.95 -20.42 4.47
C VAL A 236 -19.03 -20.14 3.44
N VAL A 237 -18.64 -19.90 2.19
CA VAL A 237 -19.61 -19.58 1.14
C VAL A 237 -20.46 -20.80 0.78
N VAL A 238 -19.87 -21.99 0.64
CA VAL A 238 -20.65 -23.23 0.38
C VAL A 238 -21.65 -23.50 1.51
N PHE A 239 -21.25 -23.29 2.77
CA PHE A 239 -22.12 -23.49 3.92
C PHE A 239 -23.27 -22.48 3.98
N LEU A 240 -23.00 -21.19 3.70
CA LEU A 240 -24.03 -20.14 3.73
C LEU A 240 -25.05 -20.24 2.60
N PHE A 241 -24.67 -20.76 1.44
CA PHE A 241 -25.53 -20.79 0.25
C PHE A 241 -25.97 -22.21 -0.19
N GLY A 242 -25.61 -23.26 0.55
CA GLY A 242 -25.89 -24.65 0.19
C GLY A 242 -27.37 -25.08 0.22
N SER A 243 -28.28 -24.19 0.65
CA SER A 243 -29.72 -24.50 0.81
C SER A 243 -30.62 -23.97 -0.32
N GLU A 244 -30.07 -23.30 -1.33
CA GLU A 244 -30.87 -22.54 -2.31
C GLU A 244 -31.36 -23.36 -3.54
N THR A 245 -32.48 -22.92 -4.13
CA THR A 245 -33.19 -23.61 -5.23
C THR A 245 -32.51 -23.45 -6.61
N LYS A 246 -32.79 -24.39 -7.54
CA LYS A 246 -32.06 -24.56 -8.84
C LYS A 246 -31.89 -23.32 -9.73
N LYS A 247 -32.78 -22.32 -9.68
CA LYS A 247 -32.65 -21.09 -10.50
C LYS A 247 -31.69 -20.06 -9.89
N GLU A 248 -31.44 -20.13 -8.58
CA GLU A 248 -30.49 -19.26 -7.89
C GLU A 248 -29.05 -19.77 -7.97
N VAL A 249 -28.86 -21.05 -8.32
CA VAL A 249 -27.55 -21.70 -8.37
C VAL A 249 -26.53 -20.95 -9.23
N PHE A 250 -26.91 -20.43 -10.40
CA PHE A 250 -25.96 -19.70 -11.26
C PHE A 250 -25.51 -18.37 -10.64
N LEU A 251 -26.45 -17.61 -10.05
CA LEU A 251 -26.15 -16.34 -9.38
C LEU A 251 -25.33 -16.57 -8.10
N VAL A 252 -25.66 -17.63 -7.35
CA VAL A 252 -24.88 -18.09 -6.19
C VAL A 252 -23.46 -18.47 -6.60
N ILE A 253 -23.26 -19.27 -7.66
CA ILE A 253 -21.92 -19.64 -8.14
C ILE A 253 -21.11 -18.40 -8.57
N GLY A 254 -21.73 -17.49 -9.32
CA GLY A 254 -21.07 -16.26 -9.78
C GLY A 254 -20.65 -15.34 -8.64
N THR A 255 -21.56 -15.08 -7.69
CA THR A 255 -21.28 -14.26 -6.51
C THR A 255 -20.26 -14.93 -5.58
N THR A 256 -20.35 -16.25 -5.39
CA THR A 256 -19.39 -17.05 -4.63
C THR A 256 -17.99 -16.95 -5.22
N GLY A 257 -17.85 -17.22 -6.52
CA GLY A 257 -16.58 -17.15 -7.22
C GLY A 257 -15.96 -15.76 -7.12
N PHE A 258 -16.77 -14.70 -7.28
CA PHE A 258 -16.32 -13.33 -7.15
C PHE A 258 -15.86 -12.98 -5.73
N MET A 259 -16.59 -13.39 -4.68
CA MET A 259 -16.21 -13.17 -3.29
C MET A 259 -14.92 -13.89 -2.92
N VAL A 260 -14.77 -15.15 -3.30
CA VAL A 260 -13.53 -15.93 -3.08
C VAL A 260 -12.37 -15.30 -3.83
N PHE A 261 -12.56 -14.93 -5.11
CA PHE A 261 -11.53 -14.28 -5.92
C PHE A 261 -11.07 -12.96 -5.31
N THR A 262 -12.01 -12.05 -5.01
CA THR A 262 -11.69 -10.72 -4.46
C THR A 262 -11.02 -10.81 -3.09
N THR A 263 -11.47 -11.72 -2.22
CA THR A 263 -10.86 -11.93 -0.90
C THR A 263 -9.46 -12.51 -1.03
N THR A 264 -9.28 -13.54 -1.86
CA THR A 264 -7.96 -14.18 -2.08
C THR A 264 -6.99 -13.22 -2.76
N PHE A 265 -7.44 -12.45 -3.75
CA PHE A 265 -6.64 -11.43 -4.41
C PHE A 265 -6.23 -10.32 -3.44
N SER A 266 -7.14 -9.86 -2.57
CA SER A 266 -6.83 -8.87 -1.54
C SER A 266 -5.82 -9.41 -0.52
N ALA A 267 -5.99 -10.66 -0.09
CA ALA A 267 -5.03 -11.33 0.79
C ALA A 267 -3.66 -11.47 0.11
N MET A 268 -3.63 -11.86 -1.17
CA MET A 268 -2.41 -11.94 -1.98
C MET A 268 -1.73 -10.58 -2.13
N ALA A 269 -2.49 -9.49 -2.30
CA ALA A 269 -1.92 -8.14 -2.41
C ALA A 269 -1.25 -7.71 -1.09
N VAL A 270 -1.89 -7.97 0.06
CA VAL A 270 -1.37 -7.62 1.39
C VAL A 270 -0.20 -8.53 1.78
N LEU A 271 -0.40 -9.85 1.73
CA LEU A 271 0.61 -10.84 2.09
C LEU A 271 1.75 -10.87 1.08
N GLY A 272 1.49 -10.55 -0.19
CA GLY A 272 2.49 -10.43 -1.24
C GLY A 272 3.53 -9.35 -0.93
N ALA A 273 3.13 -8.23 -0.32
CA ALA A 273 4.08 -7.20 0.10
C ALA A 273 5.04 -7.74 1.18
N PHE A 274 4.50 -8.41 2.20
CA PHE A 274 5.29 -9.07 3.25
C PHE A 274 6.20 -10.17 2.68
N TYR A 275 5.65 -10.99 1.79
CA TYR A 275 6.37 -12.04 1.09
C TYR A 275 7.55 -11.46 0.30
N SER A 276 7.33 -10.38 -0.44
CA SER A 276 8.39 -9.70 -1.21
C SER A 276 9.55 -9.24 -0.33
N ASP A 277 9.26 -8.74 0.89
CA ASP A 277 10.30 -8.27 1.79
C ASP A 277 11.17 -9.41 2.30
N TRP A 278 10.57 -10.53 2.70
CA TRP A 278 11.35 -11.69 3.17
C TRP A 278 12.07 -12.44 2.05
N ILE A 279 11.50 -12.51 0.84
CA ILE A 279 12.21 -13.06 -0.33
C ILE A 279 13.45 -12.22 -0.64
N LEU A 280 13.32 -10.88 -0.67
CA LEU A 280 14.47 -9.99 -0.83
C LEU A 280 15.49 -10.16 0.31
N GLY A 281 15.02 -10.32 1.55
CA GLY A 281 15.89 -10.59 2.71
C GLY A 281 16.65 -11.92 2.60
N ALA A 282 16.01 -12.98 2.10
CA ALA A 282 16.63 -14.28 1.89
C ALA A 282 17.68 -14.25 0.77
N ILE A 283 17.40 -13.55 -0.33
CA ILE A 283 18.35 -13.36 -1.43
C ILE A 283 19.56 -12.52 -0.99
N ALA A 284 19.34 -11.53 -0.12
CA ALA A 284 20.41 -10.72 0.46
C ALA A 284 21.20 -11.46 1.55
N GLU A 285 20.80 -12.68 1.94
CA GLU A 285 21.29 -13.39 3.14
C GLU A 285 21.21 -12.52 4.41
N ASN A 286 20.18 -11.68 4.49
CA ASN A 286 19.95 -10.71 5.54
C ASN A 286 18.45 -10.57 5.80
N LEU A 287 17.90 -11.59 6.47
CA LEU A 287 16.47 -11.64 6.81
C LEU A 287 16.02 -10.47 7.70
N ALA A 288 16.93 -9.87 8.49
CA ALA A 288 16.60 -8.68 9.28
C ALA A 288 16.35 -7.45 8.38
N GLY A 289 17.06 -7.37 7.24
CA GLY A 289 16.94 -6.29 6.28
C GLY A 289 17.74 -5.03 6.63
N VAL A 290 18.81 -5.17 7.42
CA VAL A 290 19.69 -4.03 7.78
C VAL A 290 20.48 -3.58 6.55
N PRO A 291 20.43 -2.31 6.13
CA PRO A 291 21.11 -1.88 4.90
C PRO A 291 22.63 -1.93 5.04
N SER A 292 23.33 -2.15 3.93
CA SER A 292 24.76 -1.86 3.81
C SER A 292 25.02 -0.35 3.96
N SER A 293 26.23 0.03 4.38
CA SER A 293 26.61 1.42 4.67
C SER A 293 26.25 2.40 3.56
N ASP A 294 26.41 1.97 2.31
CA ASP A 294 26.31 2.83 1.12
C ASP A 294 24.85 3.15 0.76
N ASN A 295 23.92 2.28 1.16
CA ASN A 295 22.48 2.46 0.92
C ASN A 295 21.72 2.93 2.15
N ALA A 296 22.36 2.94 3.32
CA ALA A 296 21.72 3.31 4.58
C ALA A 296 21.01 4.68 4.53
N PRO A 297 21.56 5.75 3.92
CA PRO A 297 20.86 7.05 3.87
C PRO A 297 19.55 7.01 3.07
N LEU A 298 19.54 6.35 1.90
CA LEU A 298 18.33 6.19 1.08
C LEU A 298 17.31 5.29 1.78
N TYR A 299 17.79 4.19 2.35
CA TYR A 299 16.97 3.24 3.09
C TYR A 299 16.23 3.90 4.25
N TRP A 300 16.97 4.58 5.14
CA TRP A 300 16.39 5.18 6.34
C TRP A 300 15.56 6.41 6.02
N SER A 301 15.94 7.19 5.00
CA SER A 301 15.09 8.32 4.55
C SER A 301 13.75 7.85 4.00
N TYR A 302 13.71 6.78 3.19
CA TYR A 302 12.46 6.19 2.75
C TYR A 302 11.64 5.64 3.93
N PHE A 303 12.28 4.90 4.84
CA PHE A 303 11.62 4.34 6.02
C PHE A 303 10.97 5.43 6.88
N LEU A 304 11.72 6.50 7.21
CA LEU A 304 11.23 7.62 8.01
C LEU A 304 10.15 8.43 7.28
N ALA A 305 10.34 8.72 5.99
CA ALA A 305 9.37 9.47 5.20
C ALA A 305 8.00 8.78 5.16
N LYS A 306 7.98 7.45 5.04
CA LYS A 306 6.75 6.65 5.07
C LYS A 306 6.02 6.72 6.43
N ARG A 307 6.70 7.12 7.51
CA ARG A 307 6.15 7.29 8.86
C ARG A 307 5.69 8.70 9.18
N LEU A 308 6.05 9.70 8.37
CA LEU A 308 5.66 11.10 8.59
C LEU A 308 4.16 11.27 8.87
N PRO A 309 3.24 10.62 8.12
CA PRO A 309 1.82 10.78 8.40
C PRO A 309 1.36 10.17 9.74
N GLY A 310 2.17 9.29 10.35
CA GLY A 310 1.91 8.76 11.68
C GLY A 310 2.13 9.76 12.81
N PHE A 311 2.87 10.84 12.56
CA PHE A 311 3.11 11.92 13.51
C PHE A 311 2.01 12.99 13.49
N SER A 312 0.86 12.71 12.88
CA SER A 312 -0.32 13.57 12.98
C SER A 312 -0.80 13.68 14.43
N PHE A 313 -1.28 14.86 14.83
CA PHE A 313 -1.79 15.15 16.18
C PHE A 313 -3.04 16.03 16.16
#